data_AF-A0A4Q4BTE3-F1
#
_entry.id   AF-A0A4Q4BTE3-F1
#
_cell.length_a   1.000
_cell.length_b   1.000
_cell.length_c   1.000
_cell.angle_alpha   90.00
_cell.angle_beta   90.00
_cell.angle_gamma   90.00
#
_symmetry.space_group_name_H-M   'P 1'
#
loop_
_entity.id
_entity.type
_entity.pdbx_description
1 polymer ?
#
loop_
_entity_poly.entity_id
_entity_poly.type
_entity_poly.pdbx_seq_one_letter_code
_entity_poly.pdbx_strand_id
1 'polypeptide(L)'
;MATGTDLIPGLLFLPPRDEDWSPDDGAVTEAPPVVEVGDAFRRLGAEAPEDPERLFWFRWVMGHHVSLLTWRLMGDVLADVHQDIPDSQHRQALCQYIDAYSVALVYTSTVPRAIYHSEIRRRMALQHPAFSGTWAGDYRPVARLMRGRASWLEDPSCADVADSVARNTAIHDYIADHLVPDGGSLLREAVDTAGSSVSMDKEDLFDNFFMTIRRPTTRIEALRQLAERVGLIAEDLERYGLYPLVDGVHHPVLGADTERETADLVSRTPEILAAALRSATAQMRGTQ
;
A
#
# COMPACT_ATOMS: atom_id res chain seq x y z
N MET A 1 8.31 11.20 -30.33
CA MET A 1 8.59 11.61 -28.93
C MET A 1 7.24 11.71 -28.25
N ALA A 2 6.84 10.68 -27.52
CA ALA A 2 5.66 10.78 -26.65
C ALA A 2 6.03 11.81 -25.57
N THR A 3 5.25 12.87 -25.46
CA THR A 3 5.34 13.80 -24.33
C THR A 3 5.00 13.00 -23.08
N GLY A 4 6.01 12.54 -22.35
CA GLY A 4 5.82 11.74 -21.15
C GLY A 4 4.95 12.52 -20.17
N THR A 5 3.87 11.90 -19.71
CA THR A 5 3.08 12.46 -18.62
C THR A 5 3.99 12.56 -17.40
N ASP A 6 4.07 13.75 -16.83
CA ASP A 6 4.76 13.99 -15.58
C ASP A 6 4.09 13.14 -14.48
N LEU A 7 4.83 12.19 -13.90
CA LEU A 7 4.35 11.39 -12.77
C LEU A 7 4.20 12.30 -11.55
N ILE A 8 2.97 12.71 -11.26
CA ILE A 8 2.60 13.55 -10.13
C ILE A 8 1.53 12.82 -9.33
N PRO A 9 1.71 12.63 -8.01
CA PRO A 9 0.67 12.01 -7.20
C PRO A 9 -0.54 12.94 -7.12
N GLY A 10 -1.71 12.45 -7.53
CA GLY A 10 -2.98 13.13 -7.32
C GLY A 10 -3.43 13.10 -5.85
N LEU A 11 -4.45 13.87 -5.49
CA LEU A 11 -5.06 13.81 -4.15
C LEU A 11 -5.80 12.48 -3.94
N LEU A 12 -5.68 11.90 -2.75
CA LEU A 12 -6.49 10.75 -2.34
C LEU A 12 -7.69 11.22 -1.51
N PHE A 13 -8.90 10.81 -1.88
CA PHE A 13 -10.12 11.03 -1.11
C PHE A 13 -10.52 9.76 -0.38
N LEU A 14 -10.74 9.88 0.93
CA LEU A 14 -11.23 8.81 1.78
C LEU A 14 -12.36 9.32 2.67
N PRO A 15 -13.29 8.45 3.12
CA PRO A 15 -14.25 8.82 4.15
C PRO A 15 -13.51 9.25 5.43
N PRO A 16 -14.19 10.05 6.30
CA PRO A 16 -13.74 10.22 7.68
C PRO A 16 -13.45 8.87 8.34
N ARG A 17 -12.45 8.80 9.21
CA ARG A 17 -11.84 7.53 9.67
C ARG A 17 -12.81 6.59 10.35
N ASP A 18 -13.77 7.14 11.08
CA ASP A 18 -14.81 6.41 11.82
C ASP A 18 -16.15 6.35 11.07
N GLU A 19 -16.17 6.73 9.79
CA GLU A 19 -17.35 6.66 8.93
C GLU A 19 -17.20 5.58 7.86
N ASP A 20 -18.35 5.01 7.46
CA ASP A 20 -18.45 4.10 6.33
C ASP A 20 -18.37 4.85 5.00
N TRP A 21 -18.30 4.09 3.91
CA TRP A 21 -18.44 4.67 2.56
C TRP A 21 -19.78 5.39 2.44
N SER A 22 -19.75 6.57 1.82
CA SER A 22 -20.98 7.29 1.50
C SER A 22 -21.83 6.47 0.53
N PRO A 23 -23.17 6.53 0.65
CA PRO A 23 -24.07 5.86 -0.28
C PRO A 23 -23.81 6.37 -1.70
N ASP A 24 -23.90 5.46 -2.67
CA ASP A 24 -23.87 5.84 -4.07
C ASP A 24 -25.19 6.51 -4.44
N ASP A 25 -25.14 7.78 -4.82
CA ASP A 25 -26.30 8.55 -5.29
C ASP A 25 -26.59 8.28 -6.78
N GLY A 26 -25.82 7.39 -7.42
CA GLY A 26 -25.93 7.05 -8.83
C GLY A 26 -25.30 8.10 -9.75
N ALA A 27 -24.60 9.11 -9.21
CA ALA A 27 -23.88 10.09 -10.02
C ALA A 27 -22.69 9.46 -10.78
N VAL A 28 -22.20 8.31 -10.32
CA VAL A 28 -21.04 7.62 -10.88
C VAL A 28 -21.43 6.22 -11.37
N THR A 29 -21.94 6.14 -12.61
CA THR A 29 -22.53 4.91 -13.16
C THR A 29 -21.55 3.95 -13.83
N GLU A 30 -20.39 4.44 -14.24
CA GLU A 30 -19.40 3.62 -14.95
C GLU A 30 -18.61 2.75 -13.97
N ALA A 31 -18.31 1.50 -14.32
CA ALA A 31 -17.43 0.67 -13.51
C ALA A 31 -16.00 1.25 -13.48
N PRO A 32 -15.19 0.97 -12.44
CA PRO A 32 -13.77 1.27 -12.47
C PRO A 32 -13.11 0.66 -13.71
N PRO A 33 -12.15 1.36 -14.34
CA PRO A 33 -11.49 0.81 -15.52
C PRO A 33 -10.75 -0.48 -15.16
N VAL A 34 -10.80 -1.46 -16.06
CA VAL A 34 -9.92 -2.63 -15.95
C VAL A 34 -8.51 -2.19 -16.34
N VAL A 35 -7.56 -2.37 -15.42
CA VAL A 35 -6.15 -2.10 -15.71
C VAL A 35 -5.58 -3.34 -16.38
N GLU A 36 -5.32 -3.23 -17.68
CA GLU A 36 -4.58 -4.24 -18.44
C GLU A 36 -3.08 -4.10 -18.13
N VAL A 37 -2.46 -5.21 -17.77
CA VAL A 37 -1.04 -5.28 -17.41
C VAL A 37 -0.30 -5.93 -18.57
N GLY A 38 0.50 -5.17 -19.32
CA GLY A 38 1.38 -5.67 -20.40
C GLY A 38 2.57 -6.54 -19.94
N ASP A 39 3.31 -7.16 -20.88
CA ASP A 39 4.39 -8.12 -20.56
C ASP A 39 5.73 -7.49 -20.14
N ALA A 40 5.86 -6.16 -20.17
CA ALA A 40 7.13 -5.44 -20.09
C ALA A 40 7.71 -5.27 -18.66
N PHE A 41 6.96 -5.64 -17.61
CA PHE A 41 7.26 -5.30 -16.21
C PHE A 41 8.41 -6.08 -15.56
N ARG A 42 9.00 -7.07 -16.25
CA ARG A 42 10.13 -7.86 -15.71
C ARG A 42 11.47 -7.12 -15.73
N ARG A 43 11.50 -5.83 -16.06
CA ARG A 43 12.72 -5.03 -16.09
C ARG A 43 13.06 -4.57 -14.67
N LEU A 44 14.13 -5.12 -14.12
CA LEU A 44 14.72 -4.66 -12.85
C LEU A 44 15.27 -3.23 -12.94
N GLY A 45 15.54 -2.72 -14.15
CA GLY A 45 15.80 -1.30 -14.39
C GLY A 45 15.80 -0.98 -15.89
N ALA A 46 15.33 0.21 -16.24
CA ALA A 46 15.14 0.62 -17.64
C ALA A 46 15.82 1.96 -17.94
N GLU A 47 15.28 3.05 -17.39
CA GLU A 47 15.73 4.42 -17.66
C GLU A 47 16.23 5.10 -16.37
N ALA A 48 17.18 6.03 -16.52
CA ALA A 48 17.59 6.91 -15.43
C ALA A 48 16.58 8.07 -15.33
N PRO A 49 15.95 8.31 -14.17
CA PRO A 49 15.06 9.44 -14.01
C PRO A 49 15.84 10.76 -14.10
N GLU A 50 15.27 11.74 -14.79
CA GLU A 50 15.82 13.11 -14.84
C GLU A 50 15.87 13.75 -13.45
N ASP A 51 14.88 13.43 -12.61
CA ASP A 51 14.77 13.86 -11.22
C ASP A 51 14.48 12.65 -10.31
N PRO A 52 15.53 11.99 -9.78
CA PRO A 52 15.36 10.85 -8.89
C PRO A 52 14.55 11.18 -7.63
N GLU A 53 14.72 12.37 -7.06
CA GLU A 53 14.02 12.78 -5.83
C GLU A 53 12.51 12.88 -6.06
N ARG A 54 12.10 13.47 -7.19
CA ARG A 54 10.70 13.53 -7.60
C ARG A 54 10.12 12.15 -7.85
N LEU A 55 10.85 11.27 -8.54
CA LEU A 55 10.42 9.89 -8.79
C LEU A 55 10.17 9.15 -7.46
N PHE A 56 11.14 9.16 -6.54
CA PHE A 56 10.99 8.42 -5.29
C PHE A 56 9.97 9.05 -4.34
N TRP A 57 9.78 10.38 -4.39
CA TRP A 57 8.65 11.02 -3.72
C TRP A 57 7.30 10.53 -4.28
N PHE A 58 7.16 10.46 -5.61
CA PHE A 58 5.98 9.90 -6.26
C PHE A 58 5.74 8.45 -5.80
N ARG A 59 6.75 7.59 -5.86
CA ARG A 59 6.62 6.19 -5.40
C ARG A 59 6.20 6.11 -3.95
N TRP A 60 6.82 6.93 -3.10
CA TRP A 60 6.52 7.01 -1.68
C TRP A 60 5.05 7.33 -1.42
N VAL A 61 4.52 8.40 -2.05
CA VAL A 61 3.11 8.79 -1.88
C VAL A 61 2.16 7.75 -2.45
N MET A 62 2.43 7.24 -3.66
CA MET A 62 1.54 6.32 -4.37
C MET A 62 1.39 4.98 -3.67
N GLY A 63 2.49 4.40 -3.17
CA GLY A 63 2.38 3.14 -2.42
C GLY A 63 1.67 3.32 -1.07
N HIS A 64 1.77 4.49 -0.44
CA HIS A 64 0.97 4.78 0.75
C HIS A 64 -0.51 4.98 0.42
N HIS A 65 -0.86 5.58 -0.73
CA HIS A 65 -2.26 5.64 -1.17
C HIS A 65 -2.86 4.25 -1.38
N VAL A 66 -2.13 3.37 -2.06
CA VAL A 66 -2.55 1.97 -2.22
C VAL A 66 -2.69 1.27 -0.86
N SER A 67 -1.77 1.51 0.07
CA SER A 67 -1.84 0.96 1.43
C SER A 67 -3.11 1.43 2.16
N LEU A 68 -3.42 2.73 2.12
CA LEU A 68 -4.61 3.29 2.77
C LEU A 68 -5.91 2.72 2.18
N LEU A 69 -6.00 2.64 0.85
CA LEU A 69 -7.17 2.07 0.16
C LEU A 69 -7.33 0.58 0.49
N THR A 70 -6.25 -0.19 0.46
CA THR A 70 -6.30 -1.64 0.76
C THR A 70 -6.62 -1.91 2.23
N TRP A 71 -6.12 -1.10 3.17
CA TRP A 71 -6.52 -1.18 4.58
C TRP A 71 -8.00 -0.90 4.79
N ARG A 72 -8.57 0.10 4.10
CA ARG A 72 -10.01 0.35 4.16
C ARG A 72 -10.82 -0.83 3.61
N LEU A 73 -10.42 -1.38 2.46
CA LEU A 73 -11.09 -2.55 1.86
C LEU A 73 -11.00 -3.81 2.74
N MET A 74 -9.85 -4.04 3.39
CA MET A 74 -9.72 -5.10 4.40
C MET A 74 -10.59 -4.83 5.63
N GLY A 75 -10.67 -3.58 6.06
CA GLY A 75 -11.53 -3.15 7.16
C GLY A 75 -12.98 -3.53 6.93
N ASP A 76 -13.52 -3.30 5.73
CA ASP A 76 -14.87 -3.72 5.36
C ASP A 76 -15.05 -5.24 5.49
N VAL A 77 -14.13 -6.03 4.92
CA VAL A 77 -14.19 -7.49 4.98
C VAL A 77 -14.14 -7.99 6.44
N LEU A 78 -13.30 -7.38 7.28
CA LEU A 78 -13.20 -7.73 8.69
C LEU A 78 -14.43 -7.28 9.49
N ALA A 79 -15.08 -6.19 9.11
CA ALA A 79 -16.33 -5.74 9.71
C ALA A 79 -17.46 -6.74 9.43
N ASP A 80 -17.53 -7.29 8.21
CA ASP A 80 -18.54 -8.28 7.81
C ASP A 80 -18.32 -9.65 8.47
N VAL A 81 -17.07 -10.07 8.63
CA VAL A 81 -16.69 -11.39 9.20
C VAL A 81 -16.75 -11.41 10.74
N HIS A 82 -16.64 -10.24 11.40
CA HIS A 82 -16.55 -10.12 12.85
C HIS A 82 -15.47 -11.05 13.49
N GLN A 83 -15.85 -11.92 14.44
CA GLN A 83 -14.95 -12.90 15.09
C GLN A 83 -15.11 -14.32 14.53
N ASP A 84 -15.94 -14.48 13.52
CA ASP A 84 -16.21 -15.78 12.90
C ASP A 84 -15.10 -16.14 11.90
N ILE A 85 -15.07 -17.40 11.49
CA ILE A 85 -14.15 -17.86 10.45
C ILE A 85 -14.65 -17.30 9.11
N PRO A 86 -13.86 -16.50 8.38
CA PRO A 86 -14.25 -15.95 7.09
C PRO A 86 -14.55 -17.07 6.09
N ASP A 87 -15.58 -16.91 5.26
CA ASP A 87 -15.84 -17.83 4.14
C ASP A 87 -14.75 -17.72 3.05
N SER A 88 -14.81 -18.59 2.03
CA SER A 88 -13.80 -18.62 0.98
C SER A 88 -13.68 -17.32 0.19
N GLN A 89 -14.78 -16.57 0.02
CA GLN A 89 -14.77 -15.32 -0.73
C GLN A 89 -14.08 -14.21 0.09
N HIS A 90 -14.41 -14.11 1.37
CA HIS A 90 -13.77 -13.16 2.28
C HIS A 90 -12.26 -13.47 2.44
N ARG A 91 -11.88 -14.75 2.58
CA ARG A 91 -10.47 -15.15 2.65
C ARG A 91 -9.70 -14.79 1.39
N GLN A 92 -10.27 -15.09 0.22
CA GLN A 92 -9.64 -14.74 -1.05
C GLN A 92 -9.42 -13.23 -1.18
N ALA A 93 -10.41 -12.41 -0.79
CA ALA A 93 -10.28 -10.96 -0.80
C ALA A 93 -9.20 -10.47 0.17
N LEU A 94 -9.15 -11.00 1.40
CA LEU A 94 -8.11 -10.67 2.37
C LEU A 94 -6.71 -10.99 1.83
N CYS A 95 -6.49 -12.18 1.27
CA CYS A 95 -5.21 -12.54 0.66
C CYS A 95 -4.80 -11.53 -0.42
N GLN A 96 -5.72 -11.15 -1.31
CA GLN A 96 -5.44 -10.19 -2.38
C GLN A 96 -5.13 -8.79 -1.85
N TYR A 97 -5.81 -8.33 -0.79
CA TYR A 97 -5.52 -7.04 -0.17
C TYR A 97 -4.22 -7.02 0.64
N ILE A 98 -3.90 -8.11 1.34
CA ILE A 98 -2.62 -8.26 2.04
C ILE A 98 -1.46 -8.30 1.03
N ASP A 99 -1.62 -9.04 -0.06
CA ASP A 99 -0.60 -9.10 -1.12
C ASP A 99 -0.44 -7.74 -1.81
N ALA A 100 -1.55 -7.03 -2.07
CA ALA A 100 -1.53 -5.66 -2.60
C ALA A 100 -0.81 -4.67 -1.67
N TYR A 101 -1.06 -4.76 -0.36
CA TYR A 101 -0.32 -3.98 0.64
C TYR A 101 1.17 -4.36 0.65
N SER A 102 1.49 -5.64 0.55
CA SER A 102 2.88 -6.13 0.51
C SER A 102 3.66 -5.56 -0.68
N VAL A 103 3.07 -5.58 -1.89
CA VAL A 103 3.74 -5.01 -3.07
C VAL A 103 3.79 -3.47 -3.01
N ALA A 104 2.81 -2.82 -2.38
CA ALA A 104 2.87 -1.38 -2.13
C ALA A 104 4.04 -1.01 -1.22
N LEU A 105 4.31 -1.80 -0.16
CA LEU A 105 5.49 -1.63 0.67
C LEU A 105 6.78 -1.82 -0.12
N VAL A 106 6.87 -2.86 -0.95
CA VAL A 106 8.09 -3.04 -1.75
C VAL A 106 8.30 -1.88 -2.72
N TYR A 107 7.23 -1.46 -3.42
CA TYR A 107 7.26 -0.34 -4.34
C TYR A 107 7.76 0.96 -3.69
N THR A 108 7.26 1.31 -2.49
CA THR A 108 7.75 2.49 -1.75
C THR A 108 9.19 2.32 -1.27
N SER A 109 9.59 1.10 -0.92
CA SER A 109 10.94 0.82 -0.41
C SER A 109 12.04 0.94 -1.45
N THR A 110 11.71 0.94 -2.76
CA THR A 110 12.68 1.04 -3.88
C THR A 110 13.57 2.28 -3.87
N VAL A 111 13.27 3.25 -3.00
CA VAL A 111 14.08 4.45 -2.80
C VAL A 111 15.48 4.11 -2.27
N PRO A 112 16.56 4.59 -2.93
CA PRO A 112 17.91 4.47 -2.41
C PRO A 112 18.01 5.07 -1.02
N ARG A 113 18.68 4.38 -0.10
CA ARG A 113 18.80 4.80 1.30
C ARG A 113 19.29 6.24 1.49
N ALA A 114 20.21 6.70 0.64
CA ALA A 114 20.69 8.09 0.67
C ALA A 114 19.55 9.08 0.42
N ILE A 115 18.74 8.86 -0.62
CA ILE A 115 17.57 9.69 -0.97
C ILE A 115 16.50 9.57 0.13
N TYR A 116 16.28 8.38 0.67
CA TYR A 116 15.35 8.21 1.79
C TYR A 116 15.72 9.11 2.99
N HIS A 117 16.98 9.11 3.41
CA HIS A 117 17.39 9.92 4.56
C HIS A 117 17.46 11.42 4.25
N SER A 118 17.94 11.83 3.07
CA SER A 118 18.09 13.23 2.71
C SER A 118 16.75 13.91 2.39
N GLU A 119 15.83 13.19 1.74
CA GLU A 119 14.57 13.73 1.24
C GLU A 119 13.37 13.26 2.05
N ILE A 120 13.05 11.96 2.01
CA ILE A 120 11.79 11.43 2.57
C ILE A 120 11.75 11.63 4.09
N ARG A 121 12.76 11.14 4.81
CA ARG A 121 12.84 11.23 6.27
C ARG A 121 12.92 12.67 6.74
N ARG A 122 13.64 13.52 5.99
CA ARG A 122 13.72 14.96 6.27
C ARG A 122 12.37 15.65 6.14
N ARG A 123 11.61 15.36 5.08
CA ARG A 123 10.24 15.89 4.89
C ARG A 123 9.30 15.43 6.02
N MET A 124 9.38 14.17 6.43
CA MET A 124 8.61 13.66 7.58
C MET A 124 8.97 14.41 8.87
N ALA A 125 10.27 14.60 9.14
CA ALA A 125 10.75 15.30 10.34
C ALA A 125 10.35 16.79 10.36
N LEU A 126 10.20 17.43 9.19
CA LEU A 126 9.69 18.80 9.08
C LEU A 126 8.20 18.91 9.43
N GLN A 127 7.40 17.85 9.22
CA GLN A 127 6.03 17.80 9.71
C GLN A 127 6.01 17.61 11.24
N HIS A 128 6.75 16.61 11.72
CA HIS A 128 6.88 16.35 13.15
C HIS A 128 8.10 15.44 13.43
N PRO A 129 8.93 15.70 14.46
CA PRO A 129 10.13 14.89 14.75
C PRO A 129 9.83 13.39 14.98
N ALA A 130 8.69 13.10 15.60
CA ALA A 130 8.20 11.73 15.86
C ALA A 130 7.25 11.18 14.77
N PHE A 131 7.22 11.76 13.57
CA PHE A 131 6.35 11.28 12.49
C PHE A 131 6.59 9.78 12.23
N SER A 132 5.49 9.02 12.20
CA SER A 132 5.50 7.56 12.16
C SER A 132 4.33 7.01 11.34
N GLY A 133 4.55 5.86 10.70
CA GLY A 133 3.51 5.07 10.04
C GLY A 133 2.38 4.65 10.98
N THR A 134 2.64 4.57 12.29
CA THR A 134 1.65 4.23 13.32
C THR A 134 0.52 5.26 13.45
N TRP A 135 0.64 6.43 12.81
CA TRP A 135 -0.39 7.48 12.83
C TRP A 135 -1.47 7.28 11.77
N ALA A 136 -1.33 6.29 10.89
CA ALA A 136 -2.38 5.95 9.94
C ALA A 136 -3.61 5.38 10.66
N GLY A 137 -4.69 6.17 10.71
CA GLY A 137 -5.94 5.73 11.34
C GLY A 137 -6.54 4.49 10.67
N ASP A 138 -6.45 4.39 9.33
CA ASP A 138 -7.03 3.28 8.56
C ASP A 138 -6.33 1.94 8.79
N TYR A 139 -5.13 1.93 9.39
CA TYR A 139 -4.47 0.69 9.78
C TYR A 139 -5.09 0.07 11.04
N ARG A 140 -5.75 0.87 11.89
CA ARG A 140 -6.27 0.41 13.19
C ARG A 140 -7.23 -0.78 13.08
N PRO A 141 -8.23 -0.80 12.16
CA PRO A 141 -9.14 -1.93 12.01
C PRO A 141 -8.44 -3.22 11.60
N VAL A 142 -7.39 -3.13 10.79
CA VAL A 142 -6.67 -4.29 10.24
C VAL A 142 -5.48 -4.73 11.09
N ALA A 143 -5.05 -3.90 12.04
CA ALA A 143 -3.83 -4.12 12.82
C ALA A 143 -3.82 -5.45 13.58
N ARG A 144 -4.97 -6.00 13.99
CA ARG A 144 -5.01 -7.32 14.63
C ARG A 144 -4.70 -8.45 13.65
N LEU A 145 -5.31 -8.42 12.46
CA LEU A 145 -5.04 -9.36 11.38
C LEU A 145 -3.56 -9.31 10.97
N MET A 146 -3.07 -8.11 10.67
CA MET A 146 -1.69 -7.91 10.19
C MET A 146 -0.62 -8.27 11.22
N ARG A 147 -0.98 -8.36 12.50
CA ARG A 147 -0.09 -8.84 13.58
C ARG A 147 -0.20 -10.36 13.82
N GLY A 148 -0.96 -11.09 13.01
CA GLY A 148 -1.23 -12.51 13.22
C GLY A 148 -2.07 -12.79 14.47
N ARG A 149 -2.92 -11.84 14.91
CA ARG A 149 -3.70 -11.92 16.18
C ARG A 149 -5.22 -12.00 15.96
N ALA A 150 -5.67 -12.34 14.76
CA ALA A 150 -7.06 -12.70 14.52
C ALA A 150 -7.27 -14.14 15.03
N SER A 151 -8.32 -14.38 15.82
CA SER A 151 -8.55 -15.68 16.48
C SER A 151 -8.77 -16.83 15.49
N TRP A 152 -9.30 -16.54 14.31
CA TRP A 152 -9.58 -17.53 13.27
C TRP A 152 -8.38 -17.87 12.39
N LEU A 153 -7.23 -17.20 12.53
CA LEU A 153 -6.03 -17.52 11.73
C LEU A 153 -5.43 -18.90 12.05
N GLU A 154 -5.73 -19.45 13.22
CA GLU A 154 -5.28 -20.80 13.61
C GLU A 154 -6.13 -21.91 12.96
N ASP A 155 -7.27 -21.57 12.35
CA ASP A 155 -8.10 -22.53 11.64
C ASP A 155 -7.41 -22.97 10.33
N PRO A 156 -7.29 -24.29 10.04
CA PRO A 156 -6.63 -24.78 8.83
C PRO A 156 -7.23 -24.24 7.51
N SER A 157 -8.51 -23.86 7.50
CA SER A 157 -9.14 -23.26 6.32
C SER A 157 -8.65 -21.85 6.01
N CYS A 158 -7.97 -21.20 6.96
CA CYS A 158 -7.39 -19.85 6.86
C CYS A 158 -5.87 -19.85 6.67
N ALA A 159 -5.26 -21.00 6.36
CA ALA A 159 -3.82 -21.12 6.16
C ALA A 159 -3.29 -20.18 5.07
N ASP A 160 -4.07 -19.95 4.01
CA ASP A 160 -3.74 -19.01 2.93
C ASP A 160 -3.62 -17.55 3.43
N VAL A 161 -4.56 -17.11 4.27
CA VAL A 161 -4.52 -15.78 4.88
C VAL A 161 -3.34 -15.68 5.84
N ALA A 162 -3.10 -16.70 6.66
CA ALA A 162 -1.96 -16.75 7.57
C ALA A 162 -0.62 -16.66 6.83
N ASP A 163 -0.47 -17.36 5.71
CA ASP A 163 0.72 -17.32 4.84
C ASP A 163 0.91 -15.92 4.22
N SER A 164 -0.16 -15.27 3.75
CA SER A 164 -0.07 -13.89 3.26
C SER A 164 0.31 -12.89 4.35
N VAL A 165 -0.22 -13.03 5.58
CA VAL A 165 0.19 -12.20 6.74
C VAL A 165 1.67 -12.42 7.09
N ALA A 166 2.12 -13.69 7.10
CA ALA A 166 3.50 -14.02 7.39
C ALA A 166 4.47 -13.43 6.35
N ARG A 167 4.14 -13.55 5.06
CA ARG A 167 4.91 -12.91 3.98
C ARG A 167 4.94 -11.40 4.10
N ASN A 168 3.80 -10.76 4.38
CA ASN A 168 3.75 -9.31 4.59
C ASN A 168 4.66 -8.87 5.75
N THR A 169 4.64 -9.63 6.86
CA THR A 169 5.49 -9.37 8.02
C THR A 169 6.96 -9.46 7.67
N ALA A 170 7.38 -10.52 6.96
CA ALA A 170 8.76 -10.69 6.52
C ALA A 170 9.23 -9.56 5.59
N ILE A 171 8.38 -9.14 4.63
CA ILE A 171 8.65 -8.01 3.74
C ILE A 171 8.81 -6.71 4.53
N HIS A 172 7.89 -6.45 5.46
CA HIS A 172 7.92 -5.24 6.28
C HIS A 172 9.19 -5.17 7.15
N ASP A 173 9.55 -6.26 7.83
CA ASP A 173 10.77 -6.34 8.65
C ASP A 173 12.02 -6.11 7.79
N TYR A 174 12.08 -6.74 6.62
CA TYR A 174 13.18 -6.55 5.68
C TYR A 174 13.33 -5.09 5.22
N ILE A 175 12.22 -4.41 4.90
CA ILE A 175 12.22 -3.00 4.49
C ILE A 175 12.67 -2.10 5.64
N ALA A 176 12.23 -2.39 6.87
CA ALA A 176 12.64 -1.65 8.05
C ALA A 176 14.16 -1.75 8.25
N ASP A 177 14.71 -2.97 8.16
CA ASP A 177 16.16 -3.21 8.24
C ASP A 177 16.93 -2.49 7.12
N HIS A 178 16.36 -2.41 5.92
CA HIS A 178 16.98 -1.72 4.78
C HIS A 178 17.03 -0.19 4.96
N LEU A 179 15.90 0.43 5.28
CA LEU A 179 15.76 1.89 5.31
C LEU A 179 16.23 2.50 6.64
N VAL A 180 16.13 1.77 7.74
CA VAL A 180 16.41 2.27 9.09
C VAL A 180 17.10 1.20 9.95
N PRO A 181 18.28 0.68 9.58
CA PRO A 181 18.93 -0.44 10.30
C PRO A 181 19.32 -0.14 11.75
N ASP A 182 19.52 1.14 12.09
CA ASP A 182 19.84 1.58 13.45
C ASP A 182 18.58 1.94 14.27
N GLY A 183 17.39 1.84 13.66
CA GLY A 183 16.11 2.07 14.33
C GLY A 183 15.30 0.77 14.40
N GLY A 184 14.80 0.42 15.57
CA GLY A 184 13.80 -0.64 15.66
C GLY A 184 12.59 -0.27 14.79
N SER A 185 11.89 -1.27 14.25
CA SER A 185 10.59 -1.04 13.63
C SER A 185 9.73 -0.20 14.58
N LEU A 186 9.34 1.01 14.19
CA LEU A 186 8.53 1.91 15.02
C LEU A 186 7.18 1.27 15.40
N LEU A 187 6.72 0.28 14.62
CA LEU A 187 5.57 -0.56 14.93
C LEU A 187 5.86 -1.56 16.07
N ARG A 188 7.11 -2.02 16.22
CA ARG A 188 7.59 -2.83 17.36
C ARG A 188 7.86 -1.99 18.60
N GLU A 189 8.31 -0.74 18.48
CA GLU A 189 8.50 0.15 19.65
C GLU A 189 7.18 0.71 20.19
N ALA A 190 6.15 0.86 19.34
CA ALA A 190 4.79 1.18 19.79
C ALA A 190 4.14 0.06 20.65
N VAL A 191 4.78 -1.10 20.78
CA VAL A 191 4.36 -2.23 21.63
C VAL A 191 4.33 -1.86 23.11
N ASP A 192 5.21 -0.95 23.57
CA ASP A 192 5.30 -0.58 24.99
C ASP A 192 4.37 0.57 25.39
N THR A 193 3.69 1.20 24.43
CA THR A 193 2.72 2.27 24.68
C THR A 193 1.30 1.85 24.29
N ALA A 194 0.94 0.60 24.58
CA ALA A 194 -0.43 0.09 24.48
C ALA A 194 -1.34 0.80 25.51
N GLY A 195 -1.71 2.05 25.20
CA GLY A 195 -2.56 2.87 26.07
C GLY A 195 -2.78 4.30 25.57
N SER A 196 -1.90 4.87 24.73
CA SER A 196 -2.13 6.20 24.15
C SER A 196 -2.70 6.06 22.74
N SER A 197 -3.98 6.36 22.55
CA SER A 197 -4.54 6.61 21.22
C SER A 197 -3.72 7.70 20.52
N VAL A 198 -3.38 7.52 19.25
CA VAL A 198 -2.81 8.60 18.44
C VAL A 198 -3.81 9.76 18.44
N SER A 199 -3.34 10.98 18.69
CA SER A 199 -4.21 12.16 18.69
C SER A 199 -4.69 12.46 17.27
N MET A 200 -5.91 13.00 17.14
CA MET A 200 -6.47 13.40 15.84
C MET A 200 -5.50 14.30 15.04
N ASP A 201 -4.84 15.26 15.70
CA ASP A 201 -3.83 16.13 15.07
C ASP A 201 -2.70 15.36 14.36
N LYS A 202 -2.27 14.22 14.92
CA LYS A 202 -1.20 13.39 14.34
C LYS A 202 -1.70 12.61 13.14
N GLU A 203 -2.94 12.14 13.20
CA GLU A 203 -3.58 11.47 12.07
C GLU A 203 -3.81 12.46 10.91
N ASP A 204 -4.19 13.71 11.21
CA ASP A 204 -4.37 14.76 10.21
C ASP A 204 -3.04 15.20 9.59
N LEU A 205 -1.96 15.27 10.39
CA LEU A 205 -0.60 15.45 9.86
C LEU A 205 -0.20 14.30 8.93
N PHE A 206 -0.55 13.06 9.28
CA PHE A 206 -0.28 11.89 8.45
C PHE A 206 -1.02 11.99 7.11
N ASP A 207 -2.32 12.27 7.12
CA ASP A 207 -3.11 12.43 5.91
C ASP A 207 -2.59 13.56 5.03
N ASN A 208 -2.27 14.72 5.61
CA ASN A 208 -1.72 15.86 4.87
C ASN A 208 -0.38 15.53 4.21
N PHE A 209 0.51 14.84 4.92
CA PHE A 209 1.81 14.41 4.36
C PHE A 209 1.63 13.50 3.14
N PHE A 210 0.65 12.61 3.18
CA PHE A 210 0.29 11.73 2.08
C PHE A 210 -0.83 12.28 1.21
N MET A 211 -1.06 13.60 1.18
CA MET A 211 -1.99 14.24 0.23
C MET A 211 -3.41 13.61 0.25
N THR A 212 -3.86 13.20 1.43
CA THR A 212 -5.16 12.56 1.66
C THR A 212 -6.15 13.55 2.23
N ILE A 213 -7.34 13.62 1.65
CA ILE A 213 -8.44 14.50 2.05
C ILE A 213 -9.60 13.64 2.54
N ARG A 214 -10.02 13.90 3.78
CA ARG A 214 -11.18 13.24 4.39
C ARG A 214 -12.47 13.95 4.01
N ARG A 215 -13.35 13.27 3.30
CA ARG A 215 -14.68 13.75 2.87
C ARG A 215 -15.63 12.59 2.61
N PRO A 216 -16.96 12.80 2.59
CA PRO A 216 -17.90 11.81 2.08
C PRO A 216 -17.43 11.28 0.71
N THR A 217 -17.15 9.98 0.65
CA THR A 217 -16.53 9.29 -0.48
C THR A 217 -17.22 7.94 -0.67
N THR A 218 -17.66 7.64 -1.89
CA THR A 218 -18.33 6.36 -2.17
C THR A 218 -17.32 5.25 -2.39
N ARG A 219 -17.74 3.99 -2.24
CA ARG A 219 -16.89 2.83 -2.54
C ARG A 219 -16.43 2.84 -4.00
N ILE A 220 -17.31 3.23 -4.94
CA ILE A 220 -16.97 3.32 -6.38
C ILE A 220 -15.89 4.38 -6.63
N GLU A 221 -15.96 5.53 -5.97
CA GLU A 221 -14.91 6.56 -6.05
C GLU A 221 -13.58 6.03 -5.53
N ALA A 222 -13.57 5.30 -4.41
CA ALA A 222 -12.35 4.67 -3.89
C ALA A 222 -11.76 3.63 -4.86
N LEU A 223 -12.59 2.81 -5.51
CA LEU A 223 -12.13 1.84 -6.51
C LEU A 223 -11.58 2.50 -7.78
N ARG A 224 -12.17 3.61 -8.23
CA ARG A 224 -11.63 4.41 -9.34
C ARG A 224 -10.26 4.98 -8.99
N GLN A 225 -10.14 5.56 -7.80
CA GLN A 225 -8.87 6.07 -7.33
C GLN A 225 -7.85 4.94 -7.30
N LEU A 226 -8.18 3.77 -6.72
CA LEU A 226 -7.28 2.61 -6.75
C LEU A 226 -6.85 2.27 -8.18
N ALA A 227 -7.79 2.14 -9.12
CA ALA A 227 -7.49 1.84 -10.52
C ALA A 227 -6.54 2.85 -11.19
N GLU A 228 -6.77 4.15 -10.96
CA GLU A 228 -5.88 5.22 -11.43
C GLU A 228 -4.48 5.05 -10.85
N ARG A 229 -4.35 4.74 -9.55
CA ARG A 229 -3.04 4.53 -8.91
C ARG A 229 -2.33 3.30 -9.49
N VAL A 230 -3.05 2.21 -9.74
CA VAL A 230 -2.47 1.02 -10.37
C VAL A 230 -1.97 1.34 -11.78
N GLY A 231 -2.73 2.09 -12.56
CA GLY A 231 -2.31 2.54 -13.89
C GLY A 231 -1.04 3.41 -13.86
N LEU A 232 -0.97 4.36 -12.93
CA LEU A 232 0.20 5.23 -12.75
C LEU A 232 1.44 4.46 -12.25
N ILE A 233 1.26 3.48 -11.37
CA ILE A 233 2.35 2.58 -10.93
C ILE A 233 2.81 1.70 -12.10
N ALA A 234 1.91 1.22 -12.94
CA ALA A 234 2.28 0.47 -14.12
C ALA A 234 3.08 1.34 -15.11
N GLU A 235 2.63 2.57 -15.40
CA GLU A 235 3.36 3.51 -16.26
C GLU A 235 4.77 3.81 -15.70
N ASP A 236 4.88 4.02 -14.39
CA ASP A 236 6.16 4.19 -13.71
C ASP A 236 7.09 3.00 -13.88
N LEU A 237 6.60 1.79 -13.58
CA LEU A 237 7.40 0.58 -13.65
C LEU A 237 7.77 0.20 -15.09
N GLU A 238 6.92 0.50 -16.07
CA GLU A 238 7.25 0.31 -17.49
C GLU A 238 8.39 1.24 -17.93
N ARG A 239 8.37 2.50 -17.48
CA ARG A 239 9.37 3.51 -17.83
C ARG A 239 10.70 3.31 -17.12
N TYR A 240 10.67 3.13 -15.80
CA TYR A 240 11.86 3.17 -14.95
C TYR A 240 12.31 1.80 -14.45
N GLY A 241 11.43 0.79 -14.51
CA GLY A 241 11.64 -0.48 -13.85
C GLY A 241 11.58 -0.34 -12.33
N LEU A 242 11.71 -1.44 -11.61
CA LEU A 242 11.62 -1.39 -10.15
C LEU A 242 12.82 -0.70 -9.49
N TYR A 243 14.03 -0.95 -9.98
CA TYR A 243 15.25 -0.31 -9.50
C TYR A 243 15.81 0.58 -10.62
N PRO A 244 15.36 1.84 -10.76
CA PRO A 244 15.91 2.74 -11.76
C PRO A 244 17.42 2.95 -11.59
N LEU A 245 18.09 3.37 -12.67
CA LEU A 245 19.50 3.76 -12.63
C LEU A 245 19.64 5.11 -11.94
N VAL A 246 20.22 5.13 -10.74
CA VAL A 246 20.51 6.36 -9.97
C VAL A 246 22.02 6.45 -9.80
N ASP A 247 22.60 7.58 -10.21
CA ASP A 247 24.06 7.77 -10.27
C ASP A 247 24.80 6.68 -11.06
N GLY A 248 24.14 6.11 -12.07
CA GLY A 248 24.69 5.06 -12.93
C GLY A 248 24.67 3.65 -12.32
N VAL A 249 24.02 3.44 -11.17
CA VAL A 249 23.95 2.14 -10.49
C VAL A 249 22.50 1.83 -10.07
N HIS A 250 22.12 0.55 -10.10
CA HIS A 250 20.86 0.09 -9.52
C HIS A 250 21.01 -0.09 -8.00
N HIS A 251 19.98 0.28 -7.24
CA HIS A 251 19.96 0.14 -5.78
C HIS A 251 18.91 -0.90 -5.37
N PRO A 252 19.17 -2.21 -5.55
CA PRO A 252 18.22 -3.23 -5.18
C PRO A 252 18.03 -3.22 -3.67
N VAL A 253 16.77 -3.15 -3.28
CA VAL A 253 16.37 -3.17 -1.87
C VAL A 253 16.46 -4.59 -1.35
N LEU A 254 16.02 -5.59 -2.12
CA LEU A 254 15.97 -7.00 -1.75
C LEU A 254 17.31 -7.70 -2.02
N GLY A 255 17.85 -8.39 -1.02
CA GLY A 255 19.08 -9.19 -1.11
C GLY A 255 18.81 -10.57 -1.70
N ALA A 256 19.87 -11.26 -2.16
CA ALA A 256 19.80 -12.52 -2.91
C ALA A 256 18.99 -13.66 -2.26
N ASP A 257 18.91 -13.69 -0.92
CA ASP A 257 18.19 -14.74 -0.18
C ASP A 257 16.69 -14.40 0.02
N THR A 258 16.35 -13.13 0.21
CA THR A 258 14.96 -12.62 0.23
C THR A 258 14.39 -12.49 -1.19
N GLU A 259 15.27 -12.45 -2.20
CA GLU A 259 14.95 -12.25 -3.59
C GLU A 259 14.02 -13.32 -4.13
N ARG A 260 14.09 -14.60 -3.74
CA ARG A 260 13.34 -15.61 -4.51
C ARG A 260 11.81 -15.55 -4.31
N GLU A 261 11.35 -15.38 -3.08
CA GLU A 261 9.91 -15.24 -2.80
C GLU A 261 9.42 -13.81 -3.00
N THR A 262 10.24 -12.82 -2.64
CA THR A 262 9.84 -11.42 -2.81
C THR A 262 9.99 -10.94 -4.25
N ALA A 263 10.93 -11.47 -5.05
CA ALA A 263 11.04 -11.10 -6.47
C ALA A 263 9.85 -11.58 -7.30
N ASP A 264 9.21 -12.72 -6.96
CA ASP A 264 7.96 -13.10 -7.63
C ASP A 264 6.87 -12.05 -7.37
N LEU A 265 6.63 -11.71 -6.10
CA LEU A 265 5.68 -10.66 -5.71
C LEU A 265 5.98 -9.32 -6.40
N VAL A 266 7.24 -8.95 -6.41
CA VAL A 266 7.72 -7.70 -6.99
C VAL A 266 7.55 -7.64 -8.49
N SER A 267 7.98 -8.68 -9.19
CA SER A 267 7.87 -8.75 -10.66
C SER A 267 6.41 -8.76 -11.12
N ARG A 268 5.50 -9.10 -10.21
CA ARG A 268 4.06 -9.19 -10.43
C ARG A 268 3.27 -8.05 -9.78
N THR A 269 3.95 -6.98 -9.36
CA THR A 269 3.33 -5.86 -8.65
C THR A 269 2.06 -5.35 -9.34
N PRO A 270 2.05 -5.01 -10.65
CA PRO A 270 0.84 -4.54 -11.29
C PRO A 270 -0.27 -5.61 -11.37
N GLU A 271 0.07 -6.88 -11.58
CA GLU A 271 -0.94 -7.96 -11.61
C GLU A 271 -1.60 -8.18 -10.26
N ILE A 272 -0.82 -8.12 -9.17
CA ILE A 272 -1.31 -8.26 -7.80
C ILE A 272 -2.23 -7.09 -7.46
N LEU A 273 -1.82 -5.86 -7.79
CA LEU A 273 -2.66 -4.68 -7.60
C LEU A 273 -3.96 -4.74 -8.43
N ALA A 274 -3.87 -5.19 -9.68
CA ALA A 274 -5.05 -5.40 -10.53
C ALA A 274 -5.96 -6.52 -10.00
N ALA A 275 -5.39 -7.57 -9.38
CA ALA A 275 -6.18 -8.63 -8.75
C ALA A 275 -6.96 -8.12 -7.53
N ALA A 276 -6.35 -7.29 -6.69
CA ALA A 276 -7.03 -6.64 -5.58
C ALA A 276 -8.18 -5.73 -6.07
N LEU A 277 -7.95 -4.93 -7.12
CA LEU A 277 -9.00 -4.10 -7.73
C LEU A 277 -10.17 -4.94 -8.26
N ARG A 278 -9.89 -6.05 -8.96
CA ARG A 278 -10.92 -6.97 -9.47
C ARG A 278 -11.73 -7.59 -8.33
N SER A 279 -11.06 -8.00 -7.25
CA SER A 279 -11.70 -8.53 -6.05
C SER A 279 -12.67 -7.53 -5.43
N ALA A 280 -12.19 -6.30 -5.21
CA ALA A 280 -12.99 -5.24 -4.62
C ALA A 280 -14.20 -4.86 -5.49
N THR A 281 -14.01 -4.86 -6.82
CA THR A 281 -15.08 -4.64 -7.78
C THR A 281 -16.12 -5.78 -7.76
N ALA A 282 -15.68 -7.03 -7.61
CA ALA A 282 -16.57 -8.18 -7.52
C ALA A 282 -17.39 -8.17 -6.23
N GLN A 283 -16.76 -7.87 -5.09
CA GLN A 283 -17.45 -7.74 -3.79
C GLN A 283 -18.55 -6.69 -3.84
N MET A 284 -18.27 -5.51 -4.41
CA MET A 284 -19.24 -4.43 -4.56
C MET A 284 -20.49 -4.83 -5.38
N ARG A 285 -20.33 -5.71 -6.38
CA ARG A 285 -21.45 -6.20 -7.21
C ARG A 285 -22.28 -7.27 -6.52
N GLY A 286 -21.71 -8.00 -5.55
CA GLY A 286 -22.42 -9.03 -4.78
C GLY A 286 -23.31 -8.47 -3.66
N THR A 287 -23.11 -7.20 -3.30
CA THR A 287 -23.86 -6.50 -2.23
C THR A 287 -25.04 -5.66 -2.73
N GLN A 288 -25.28 -5.58 -4.05
CA GLN A 288 -26.43 -4.90 -4.66
C GLN A 288 -27.56 -5.89 -4.97
#